data_AF-A0A8T0WFZ6-F1
#
_entry.id   AF-A0A8T0WFZ6-F1
#
_cell.length_a   1.000
_cell.length_b   1.000
_cell.length_c   1.000
_cell.angle_alpha   90.00
_cell.angle_beta   90.00
_cell.angle_gamma   90.00
#
_symmetry.space_group_name_H-M   'P 1'
#
loop_
_entity.id
_entity.type
_entity.pdbx_description
1 polymer ?
#
loop_
_entity_poly.entity_id
_entity_poly.type
_entity_poly.pdbx_seq_one_letter_code
_entity_poly.pdbx_strand_id
1 'polypeptide(L)'
;MVVVSHLRAALSRIVRSPSRLPASPYAPPLVFPHRPLPSSAAAASSSDSFSMKDYLVSRCGLTQAQALKAAARLSHLRSRAKPEAVLTYLESTLGVPSADVRRVVVIDPSFLCSNVEQTLAPRVADLRDLGLSRDEIARVVLLAPNSFRSRFLRGNAEFWLA
;
A
#
# COMPACT_ATOMS: atom_id res chain seq x y z
N MET A 1 15.79 -6.02 17.60
CA MET A 1 16.66 -4.90 17.16
C MET A 1 16.56 -4.56 15.67
N VAL A 2 16.13 -5.47 14.77
CA VAL A 2 16.08 -5.21 13.30
C VAL A 2 14.92 -4.29 12.84
N VAL A 3 13.76 -4.33 13.51
CA VAL A 3 12.57 -3.55 13.10
C VAL A 3 12.77 -2.04 13.29
N VAL A 4 13.53 -1.67 14.32
CA VAL A 4 13.82 -0.28 14.70
C VAL A 4 14.85 0.35 13.75
N SER A 5 15.84 -0.43 13.27
CA SER A 5 16.86 0.07 12.33
C SER A 5 16.31 0.34 10.92
N HIS A 6 15.30 -0.40 10.45
CA HIS A 6 14.66 -0.09 9.16
C HIS A 6 13.82 1.20 9.23
N LEU A 7 13.12 1.43 10.35
CA LEU A 7 12.41 2.68 10.59
C LEU A 7 13.38 3.86 10.70
N ARG A 8 14.56 3.70 11.35
CA ARG A 8 15.69 4.67 11.31
C ARG A 8 15.97 5.14 9.91
N ALA A 9 16.28 4.15 9.08
CA ALA A 9 16.82 4.39 7.75
C ALA A 9 15.74 5.01 6.86
N ALA A 10 14.48 4.65 7.07
CA ALA A 10 13.35 5.25 6.37
C ALA A 10 13.21 6.73 6.73
N LEU A 11 13.09 7.05 8.02
CA LEU A 11 12.93 8.43 8.48
C LEU A 11 14.15 9.29 8.14
N SER A 12 15.36 8.77 8.28
CA SER A 12 16.59 9.52 7.94
C SER A 12 16.71 9.81 6.45
N ARG A 13 16.29 8.91 5.56
CA ARG A 13 16.25 9.15 4.11
C ARG A 13 15.19 10.20 3.74
N ILE A 14 14.07 10.20 4.46
CA ILE A 14 12.97 11.13 4.25
C ILE A 14 13.37 12.54 4.65
N VAL A 15 13.82 12.73 5.90
CA VAL A 15 14.22 14.06 6.44
C VAL A 15 15.40 14.66 5.68
N ARG A 16 16.30 13.83 5.15
CA ARG A 16 17.53 14.30 4.48
C ARG A 16 17.37 14.57 2.98
N SER A 17 16.18 14.37 2.41
CA SER A 17 15.94 14.57 0.97
C SER A 17 15.21 15.90 0.71
N PRO A 18 15.91 16.98 0.30
CA PRO A 18 15.24 18.20 -0.13
C PRO A 18 14.58 17.94 -1.49
N SER A 19 13.25 17.89 -1.53
CA SER A 19 12.49 17.75 -2.77
C SER A 19 12.70 18.99 -3.64
N ARG A 20 13.60 18.93 -4.63
CA ARG A 20 13.70 19.91 -5.72
C ARG A 20 12.71 19.51 -6.82
N LEU A 21 11.62 20.27 -6.96
CA LEU A 21 10.78 20.26 -8.14
C LEU A 21 11.41 21.17 -9.21
N PRO A 22 11.36 20.78 -10.50
CA PRO A 22 11.21 21.75 -11.57
C PRO A 22 9.77 21.71 -12.11
N ALA A 23 9.18 22.90 -12.18
CA ALA A 23 7.96 23.18 -12.91
C ALA A 23 8.19 22.92 -14.42
N SER A 24 7.26 22.23 -15.07
CA SER A 24 7.21 22.11 -16.52
C SER A 24 5.91 22.74 -17.02
N PRO A 25 5.96 23.78 -17.89
CA PRO A 25 4.78 24.36 -18.47
C PRO A 25 4.42 23.72 -19.82
N TYR A 26 3.11 23.57 -20.03
CA TYR A 26 2.39 23.59 -21.31
C TYR A 26 2.40 22.36 -22.23
N ALA A 27 1.22 21.72 -22.36
CA ALA A 27 0.54 21.45 -23.64
C ALA A 27 -0.89 20.89 -23.42
N PRO A 28 -1.92 21.44 -24.09
CA PRO A 28 -3.02 20.61 -24.62
C PRO A 28 -3.54 21.14 -25.99
N PRO A 29 -4.64 20.63 -26.57
CA PRO A 29 -5.12 19.24 -26.78
C PRO A 29 -5.63 18.98 -28.23
N LEU A 30 -5.82 17.72 -28.67
CA LEU A 30 -6.70 17.40 -29.83
C LEU A 30 -7.40 16.02 -29.70
N VAL A 31 -8.61 16.02 -29.12
CA VAL A 31 -9.93 15.69 -29.71
C VAL A 31 -10.14 14.48 -30.69
N PHE A 32 -10.95 13.51 -30.18
CA PHE A 32 -12.06 12.65 -30.72
C PHE A 32 -11.90 11.65 -31.92
N PRO A 33 -12.86 10.72 -32.24
CA PRO A 33 -13.95 10.04 -31.48
C PRO A 33 -14.10 8.48 -31.71
N HIS A 34 -15.01 7.83 -30.93
CA HIS A 34 -15.88 6.62 -31.10
C HIS A 34 -15.52 5.49 -32.11
N ARG A 35 -15.61 4.15 -31.87
CA ARG A 35 -16.74 3.25 -31.47
C ARG A 35 -16.26 1.76 -31.75
N PRO A 36 -17.08 0.67 -31.61
CA PRO A 36 -17.59 -0.10 -30.46
C PRO A 36 -16.95 -1.50 -30.23
N LEU A 37 -17.44 -2.18 -29.17
CA LEU A 37 -17.23 -3.57 -28.69
C LEU A 37 -17.39 -4.70 -29.74
N PRO A 38 -16.85 -5.90 -29.43
CA PRO A 38 -17.70 -7.02 -28.96
C PRO A 38 -17.14 -7.68 -27.68
N SER A 39 -17.97 -7.90 -26.67
CA SER A 39 -18.63 -9.18 -26.35
C SER A 39 -17.66 -10.37 -26.17
N SER A 40 -17.39 -10.71 -24.91
CA SER A 40 -17.13 -12.09 -24.52
C SER A 40 -17.67 -12.32 -23.11
N ALA A 41 -18.72 -13.12 -23.05
CA ALA A 41 -19.31 -13.60 -21.82
C ALA A 41 -18.33 -14.55 -21.12
N ALA A 42 -17.93 -14.21 -19.90
CA ALA A 42 -17.37 -15.17 -18.96
C ALA A 42 -18.32 -15.25 -17.76
N ALA A 43 -19.39 -16.02 -17.95
CA ALA A 43 -20.13 -16.58 -16.84
C ALA A 43 -19.23 -17.64 -16.20
N ALA A 44 -18.78 -17.38 -14.98
CA ALA A 44 -18.27 -18.41 -14.08
C ALA A 44 -18.46 -17.96 -12.63
N SER A 45 -19.70 -17.69 -12.24
CA SER A 45 -20.08 -17.73 -10.83
C SER A 45 -20.35 -19.19 -10.45
N SER A 46 -19.27 -19.98 -10.43
CA SER A 46 -19.25 -21.32 -9.86
C SER A 46 -18.84 -21.18 -8.40
N SER A 47 -19.81 -21.18 -7.49
CA SER A 47 -19.66 -21.33 -6.03
C SER A 47 -18.27 -20.92 -5.51
N ASP A 48 -17.99 -19.60 -5.56
CA ASP A 48 -16.64 -19.06 -5.49
C ASP A 48 -16.10 -19.08 -4.06
N SER A 49 -15.45 -20.18 -3.69
CA SER A 49 -14.55 -20.19 -2.55
C SER A 49 -13.49 -19.12 -2.79
N PHE A 50 -13.52 -18.03 -2.03
CA PHE A 50 -12.54 -16.95 -2.12
C PHE A 50 -11.11 -17.50 -2.10
N SER A 51 -10.43 -17.36 -3.24
CA SER A 51 -9.05 -17.80 -3.42
C SER A 51 -8.11 -16.61 -3.27
N MET A 52 -7.38 -16.57 -2.16
CA MET A 52 -6.43 -15.49 -1.87
C MET A 52 -5.32 -15.39 -2.93
N LYS A 53 -4.86 -16.53 -3.48
CA LYS A 53 -3.84 -16.53 -4.54
C LYS A 53 -4.32 -15.80 -5.79
N ASP A 54 -5.53 -16.11 -6.28
CA ASP A 54 -6.06 -15.56 -7.52
C ASP A 54 -6.45 -14.10 -7.34
N TYR A 55 -6.91 -13.75 -6.15
CA TYR A 55 -7.11 -12.37 -5.72
C TYR A 55 -5.82 -11.54 -5.82
N LEU A 56 -4.69 -12.03 -5.29
CA LEU A 56 -3.42 -11.31 -5.30
C LEU A 56 -2.85 -11.15 -6.71
N VAL A 57 -3.03 -12.15 -7.58
CA VAL A 57 -2.64 -12.06 -8.99
C VAL A 57 -3.50 -11.01 -9.70
N SER A 58 -4.83 -11.07 -9.54
CA SER A 58 -5.77 -10.18 -10.25
C SER A 58 -5.73 -8.73 -9.73
N ARG A 59 -5.81 -8.50 -8.42
CA ARG A 59 -5.94 -7.16 -7.83
C ARG A 59 -4.60 -6.42 -7.69
N CYS A 60 -3.54 -7.14 -7.36
CA CYS A 60 -2.23 -6.57 -7.07
C CYS A 60 -1.20 -6.82 -8.18
N GLY A 61 -1.51 -7.65 -9.19
CA GLY A 61 -0.60 -7.96 -10.30
C GLY A 61 0.64 -8.75 -9.86
N LEU A 62 0.51 -9.62 -8.85
CA LEU A 62 1.61 -10.50 -8.43
C LEU A 62 1.82 -11.64 -9.43
N THR A 63 3.05 -12.13 -9.56
CA THR A 63 3.29 -13.39 -10.28
C THR A 63 2.70 -14.57 -9.49
N GLN A 64 2.42 -15.69 -10.16
CA GLN A 64 1.87 -16.87 -9.51
C GLN A 64 2.72 -17.33 -8.32
N ALA A 65 4.05 -17.33 -8.46
CA ALA A 65 4.97 -17.71 -7.39
C ALA A 65 4.91 -16.75 -6.19
N GLN A 66 4.85 -15.44 -6.45
CA GLN A 66 4.72 -14.43 -5.40
C GLN A 66 3.37 -14.54 -4.68
N ALA A 67 2.28 -14.73 -5.45
CA ALA A 67 0.93 -14.86 -4.92
C ALA A 67 0.78 -16.12 -4.06
N LEU A 68 1.36 -17.26 -4.45
CA LEU A 68 1.35 -18.47 -3.62
C LEU A 68 2.09 -18.27 -2.29
N LYS A 69 3.28 -17.66 -2.32
CA LYS A 69 4.06 -17.36 -1.11
C LYS A 69 3.31 -16.39 -0.19
N ALA A 70 2.67 -15.38 -0.76
CA ALA A 70 1.90 -14.40 -0.03
C ALA A 70 0.61 -15.00 0.57
N ALA A 71 -0.12 -15.79 -0.22
CA ALA A 71 -1.35 -16.46 0.20
C ALA A 71 -1.12 -17.42 1.38
N ALA A 72 0.04 -18.09 1.45
CA ALA A 72 0.39 -18.95 2.58
C ALA A 72 0.42 -18.18 3.92
N ARG A 73 0.81 -16.89 3.90
CA ARG A 73 0.80 -16.01 5.09
C ARG A 73 -0.59 -15.46 5.42
N LEU A 74 -1.56 -15.65 4.53
CA LEU A 74 -2.91 -15.10 4.56
C LEU A 74 -3.99 -16.18 4.61
N SER A 75 -3.63 -17.42 4.96
CA SER A 75 -4.50 -18.60 4.96
C SER A 75 -5.77 -18.47 5.83
N HIS A 76 -5.73 -17.59 6.83
CA HIS A 76 -6.85 -17.29 7.71
C HIS A 76 -7.88 -16.31 7.11
N LEU A 77 -7.52 -15.58 6.05
CA LEU A 77 -8.43 -14.65 5.40
C LEU A 77 -9.36 -15.40 4.44
N ARG A 78 -10.66 -15.40 4.76
CA ARG A 78 -11.73 -16.01 3.95
C ARG A 78 -12.61 -14.99 3.22
N SER A 79 -12.23 -13.70 3.26
CA SER A 79 -12.99 -12.61 2.64
C SER A 79 -12.06 -11.56 2.01
N ARG A 80 -12.57 -10.91 0.96
CA ARG A 80 -11.95 -9.78 0.26
C ARG A 80 -12.10 -8.45 0.98
N ALA A 81 -13.05 -8.33 1.90
CA ALA A 81 -13.42 -7.04 2.49
C ALA A 81 -12.22 -6.34 3.18
N LYS A 82 -11.46 -7.10 3.97
CA LYS A 82 -10.30 -6.57 4.69
C LYS A 82 -9.14 -6.19 3.78
N PRO A 83 -8.63 -7.06 2.89
CA PRO A 83 -7.56 -6.67 1.98
C PRO A 83 -7.98 -5.53 1.05
N GLU A 84 -9.22 -5.51 0.55
CA GLU A 84 -9.69 -4.44 -0.33
C GLU A 84 -9.72 -3.09 0.40
N ALA A 85 -10.24 -3.03 1.64
CA ALA A 85 -10.24 -1.82 2.44
C ALA A 85 -8.82 -1.25 2.66
N VAL A 86 -7.83 -2.12 2.92
CA VAL A 86 -6.43 -1.71 3.07
C VAL A 86 -5.87 -1.16 1.76
N LEU A 87 -6.12 -1.81 0.62
CA LEU A 87 -5.65 -1.35 -0.68
C LEU A 87 -6.27 0.01 -1.04
N THR A 88 -7.58 0.14 -0.91
CA THR A 88 -8.29 1.41 -1.15
C THR A 88 -7.78 2.52 -0.24
N TYR A 89 -7.49 2.23 1.02
CA TYR A 89 -6.90 3.21 1.95
C TYR A 89 -5.53 3.70 1.48
N LEU A 90 -4.64 2.78 1.08
CA LEU A 90 -3.31 3.15 0.57
C LEU A 90 -3.40 3.99 -0.71
N GLU A 91 -4.24 3.58 -1.66
CA GLU A 91 -4.40 4.24 -2.96
C GLU A 91 -5.10 5.61 -2.80
N SER A 92 -6.20 5.67 -2.05
CA SER A 92 -7.05 6.87 -1.98
C SER A 92 -6.63 7.86 -0.89
N THR A 93 -6.21 7.37 0.28
CA THR A 93 -5.89 8.25 1.43
C THR A 93 -4.42 8.67 1.40
N LEU A 94 -3.51 7.73 1.13
CA LEU A 94 -2.08 7.99 1.09
C LEU A 94 -1.56 8.30 -0.31
N GLY A 95 -2.35 8.08 -1.37
CA GLY A 95 -1.93 8.33 -2.75
C GLY A 95 -0.85 7.37 -3.24
N VAL A 96 -0.74 6.17 -2.64
CA VAL A 96 0.29 5.20 -3.01
C VAL A 96 -0.08 4.58 -4.36
N PRO A 97 0.81 4.62 -5.37
CA PRO A 97 0.51 4.03 -6.66
C PRO A 97 0.44 2.50 -6.57
N SER A 98 -0.41 1.88 -7.39
CA SER A 98 -0.66 0.43 -7.38
C SER A 98 0.62 -0.41 -7.52
N ALA A 99 1.61 0.07 -8.27
CA ALA A 99 2.92 -0.58 -8.41
C ALA A 99 3.69 -0.67 -7.07
N ASP A 100 3.59 0.37 -6.24
CA ASP A 100 4.23 0.43 -4.93
C ASP A 100 3.41 -0.33 -3.88
N VAL A 101 2.08 -0.30 -3.97
CA VAL A 101 1.20 -1.18 -3.19
C VAL A 101 1.55 -2.65 -3.42
N ARG A 102 1.75 -3.07 -4.67
CA ARG A 102 2.25 -4.42 -5.00
C ARG A 102 3.55 -4.73 -4.27
N ARG A 103 4.51 -3.79 -4.22
CA ARG A 103 5.79 -3.99 -3.51
C ARG A 103 5.57 -4.20 -2.02
N VAL A 104 4.70 -3.43 -1.38
CA VAL A 104 4.31 -3.63 0.03
C VAL A 104 3.77 -5.04 0.24
N VAL A 105 2.85 -5.49 -0.62
CA VAL A 105 2.23 -6.82 -0.52
C VAL A 105 3.26 -7.94 -0.72
N VAL A 106 4.24 -7.77 -1.60
CA VAL A 106 5.31 -8.76 -1.79
C VAL A 106 6.23 -8.84 -0.57
N ILE A 107 6.58 -7.70 0.03
CA ILE A 107 7.46 -7.62 1.20
C ILE A 107 6.75 -8.12 2.47
N ASP A 108 5.52 -7.66 2.69
CA ASP A 108 4.72 -7.98 3.86
C ASP A 108 3.25 -8.23 3.49
N PRO A 109 2.90 -9.44 2.98
CA PRO A 109 1.53 -9.81 2.67
C PRO A 109 0.56 -9.59 3.85
N SER A 110 1.05 -9.82 5.07
CA SER A 110 0.26 -9.64 6.29
C SER A 110 -0.22 -8.20 6.49
N PHE A 111 0.35 -7.21 5.80
CA PHE A 111 -0.14 -5.83 5.79
C PHE A 111 -1.63 -5.74 5.39
N LEU A 112 -2.07 -6.62 4.49
CA LEU A 112 -3.47 -6.73 4.07
C LEU A 112 -4.41 -7.22 5.19
N CYS A 113 -3.87 -7.76 6.27
CA CYS A 113 -4.64 -8.14 7.46
C CYS A 113 -4.83 -6.98 8.44
N SER A 114 -4.36 -5.77 8.14
CA SER A 114 -4.54 -4.62 9.02
C SER A 114 -5.98 -4.14 9.07
N ASN A 115 -6.38 -3.60 10.22
CA ASN A 115 -7.61 -2.83 10.33
C ASN A 115 -7.31 -1.38 9.97
N VAL A 116 -8.03 -0.81 9.00
CA VAL A 116 -7.83 0.57 8.57
C VAL A 116 -8.12 1.53 9.72
N GLU A 117 -9.30 1.43 10.32
CA GLU A 117 -9.77 2.33 11.39
C GLU A 117 -8.98 2.19 12.69
N GLN A 118 -8.62 0.96 13.06
CA GLN A 118 -7.97 0.70 14.36
C GLN A 118 -6.44 0.69 14.30
N THR A 119 -5.86 0.52 13.11
CA THR A 119 -4.41 0.38 12.96
C THR A 119 -3.82 1.40 12.00
N LEU A 120 -4.32 1.51 10.77
CA LEU A 120 -3.64 2.36 9.78
C LEU A 120 -3.93 3.84 10.00
N ALA A 121 -5.19 4.22 10.19
CA ALA A 121 -5.61 5.60 10.40
C ALA A 121 -4.97 6.24 11.64
N PRO A 122 -4.93 5.59 12.82
CA PRO A 122 -4.24 6.14 13.98
C PRO A 122 -2.75 6.34 13.76
N ARG A 123 -2.09 5.47 12.99
CA ARG A 123 -0.64 5.57 12.70
C ARG A 123 -0.34 6.68 11.70
N VAL A 124 -1.22 6.90 10.73
CA VAL A 124 -1.15 8.06 9.84
C VAL A 124 -1.35 9.34 10.64
N ALA A 125 -2.37 9.41 11.50
CA ALA A 125 -2.60 10.56 12.38
C ALA A 125 -1.37 10.83 13.26
N ASP A 126 -0.81 9.77 13.86
CA ASP A 126 0.39 9.89 14.70
C ASP A 126 1.55 10.56 13.97
N LEU A 127 1.86 10.11 12.75
CA LEU A 127 2.95 10.69 11.98
C LEU A 127 2.64 12.11 11.47
N ARG A 128 1.37 12.42 11.19
CA ARG A 128 0.95 13.78 10.82
C ARG A 128 1.11 14.76 11.98
N ASP A 129 0.81 14.34 13.20
CA ASP A 129 1.00 15.16 14.41
C ASP A 129 2.49 15.44 14.66
N LEU A 130 3.38 14.56 14.19
CA LEU A 130 4.83 14.76 14.20
C LEU A 130 5.35 15.61 13.03
N GLY A 131 4.44 16.17 12.22
CA GLY A 131 4.77 17.07 11.12
C GLY A 131 5.10 16.39 9.80
N LEU A 132 4.93 15.07 9.67
CA LEU A 132 5.18 14.40 8.39
C LEU A 132 4.05 14.69 7.40
N SER A 133 4.45 15.03 6.17
CA SER A 133 3.54 15.15 5.04
C SER A 133 2.99 13.79 4.59
N ARG A 134 1.90 13.82 3.82
CA ARG A 134 1.29 12.60 3.25
C ARG A 134 2.30 11.76 2.46
N ASP A 135 3.13 12.40 1.64
CA ASP A 135 4.11 11.70 0.80
C ASP A 135 5.24 11.08 1.63
N GLU A 136 5.63 11.72 2.74
CA GLU A 136 6.58 11.16 3.70
C GLU A 136 6.01 9.92 4.39
N ILE A 137 4.76 9.98 4.82
CA ILE A 137 4.06 8.84 5.42
C ILE A 137 3.95 7.69 4.42
N ALA A 138 3.59 7.97 3.16
CA ALA A 138 3.59 6.97 2.10
C ALA A 138 4.98 6.31 1.94
N ARG A 139 6.07 7.09 1.96
CA ARG A 139 7.44 6.55 1.95
C ARG A 139 7.75 5.68 3.16
N VAL A 140 7.28 6.03 4.36
CA VAL A 140 7.44 5.18 5.56
C VAL A 140 6.76 3.82 5.36
N VAL A 141 5.53 3.80 4.83
CA VAL A 141 4.81 2.55 4.53
C VAL A 141 5.60 1.66 3.57
N LEU A 142 6.20 2.25 2.53
CA LEU A 142 6.99 1.50 1.53
C LEU A 142 8.30 0.93 2.09
N LEU A 143 8.97 1.69 2.95
CA LEU A 143 10.28 1.32 3.47
C LEU A 143 10.19 0.40 4.69
N ALA A 144 9.11 0.50 5.47
CA ALA A 144 8.97 -0.23 6.72
C ALA A 144 7.50 -0.64 7.02
N PRO A 145 6.86 -1.47 6.17
CA PRO A 145 5.45 -1.83 6.31
C PRO A 145 5.12 -2.56 7.62
N ASN A 146 6.05 -3.38 8.13
CA ASN A 146 5.88 -4.05 9.42
C ASN A 146 5.95 -3.04 10.59
N SER A 147 6.94 -2.13 10.56
CA SER A 147 7.09 -1.11 11.61
C SER A 147 5.93 -0.12 11.63
N PHE A 148 5.39 0.22 10.46
CA PHE A 148 4.25 1.14 10.33
C PHE A 148 3.00 0.67 11.11
N ARG A 149 2.77 -0.64 11.17
CA ARG A 149 1.61 -1.22 11.87
C ARG A 149 1.81 -1.36 13.37
N SER A 150 3.03 -1.16 13.84
CA SER A 150 3.38 -1.32 15.25
C SER A 150 2.80 -0.21 16.11
N ARG A 151 2.33 -0.56 17.31
CA ARG A 151 1.90 0.43 18.30
C ARG A 151 3.00 1.38 18.77
N PHE A 152 4.25 0.98 18.58
CA PHE A 152 5.43 1.75 18.97
C PHE A 152 5.90 2.71 17.86
N LEU A 153 5.17 2.82 16.74
CA LEU A 153 5.56 3.69 15.64
C LEU A 153 5.77 5.13 16.09
N ARG A 154 4.83 5.70 16.84
CA ARG A 154 4.91 7.09 17.35
C ARG A 154 6.14 7.30 18.22
N GLY A 155 6.28 6.52 19.30
CA GLY A 155 7.42 6.68 20.23
C GLY A 155 8.77 6.46 19.56
N ASN A 156 8.83 5.56 18.58
CA ASN A 156 10.00 5.47 17.71
C ASN A 156 10.13 6.74 16.86
N ALA A 157 9.15 7.20 16.10
CA ALA A 157 9.31 8.40 15.30
C ALA A 157 9.71 9.65 16.14
N GLU A 158 9.13 9.83 17.32
CA GLU A 158 9.44 10.92 18.26
C GLU A 158 10.90 10.89 18.73
N PHE A 159 11.39 9.75 19.23
CA PHE A 159 12.78 9.64 19.71
C PHE A 159 13.83 9.91 18.62
N TRP A 160 13.42 9.88 17.36
CA TRP A 160 14.30 9.88 16.19
C TRP A 160 14.30 11.20 15.45
N LEU A 161 13.21 11.96 15.62
CA LEU A 161 12.99 13.28 15.07
C LEU A 161 13.32 14.40 16.09
N ALA A 162 13.39 14.06 17.38
CA ALA A 162 13.98 14.89 18.42
C ALA A 162 15.51 14.96 18.31
#